data_AF-A0A535MMF5-F1
#
_entry.id   AF-A0A535MMF5-F1
#
_cell.length_a   1.000
_cell.length_b   1.000
_cell.length_c   1.000
_cell.angle_alpha   90.00
_cell.angle_beta   90.00
_cell.angle_gamma   90.00
#
_symmetry.space_group_name_H-M   'P 1'
#
loop_
_entity.id
_entity.type
_entity.pdbx_description
1 polymer ?
#
loop_
_entity_poly.entity_id
_entity_poly.type
_entity_poly.pdbx_seq_one_letter_code
_entity_poly.pdbx_strand_id
1 'polypeptide(L)'
;MNSPLCIRAGGRAVCFLIVDRQKESSAELAAGIVEEAERLVRLEIALAKQEAKELAIRNAIAGGLIATGGLMLMLGLLVAVPVLVVVLVPAHWIAALAWVALYLVGGGALVLGGRAGLRLKLPPRTINSLKETKEWALRQMRSPAR
;
A
#
# COMPACT_ATOMS: atom_id res chain seq x y z
N MET A 1 -52.00 28.31 -37.67
CA MET A 1 -52.86 27.15 -37.37
C MET A 1 -52.27 26.38 -36.20
N ASN A 2 -52.75 26.57 -34.96
CA ASN A 2 -52.69 25.54 -33.92
C ASN A 2 -53.63 25.94 -32.77
N SER A 3 -54.89 25.53 -32.86
CA SER A 3 -55.88 25.79 -31.82
C SER A 3 -55.90 24.60 -30.85
N PRO A 4 -55.73 24.78 -29.53
CA PRO A 4 -55.90 23.69 -28.58
C PRO A 4 -57.39 23.33 -28.48
N LEU A 5 -57.72 22.08 -28.84
CA LEU A 5 -59.06 21.51 -28.70
C LEU A 5 -59.36 21.30 -27.22
N CYS A 6 -60.20 22.16 -26.63
CA CYS A 6 -60.66 22.04 -25.25
C CYS A 6 -62.09 21.46 -25.25
N ILE A 7 -62.24 20.15 -25.05
CA ILE A 7 -63.55 19.51 -24.91
C ILE A 7 -64.04 19.74 -23.48
N ARG A 8 -65.10 20.52 -23.34
CA ARG A 8 -65.75 20.85 -22.08
C ARG A 8 -66.78 19.78 -21.71
N ALA A 9 -66.34 18.78 -20.94
CA ALA A 9 -67.25 17.92 -20.17
C ALA A 9 -67.48 18.53 -18.78
N GLY A 10 -68.71 18.45 -18.29
CA GLY A 10 -69.21 19.17 -17.13
C GLY A 10 -68.30 19.14 -15.89
N GLY A 11 -68.24 20.31 -15.23
CA GLY A 11 -67.99 20.46 -13.79
C GLY A 11 -66.56 20.38 -13.29
N ARG A 12 -65.70 19.49 -13.79
CA ARG A 12 -64.30 19.38 -13.33
C ARG A 12 -63.39 18.97 -14.49
N ALA A 13 -62.44 19.84 -14.83
CA ALA A 13 -61.38 19.53 -15.77
C ALA A 13 -60.51 18.39 -15.20
N VAL A 14 -60.69 17.17 -15.68
CA VAL A 14 -59.78 16.05 -15.41
C VAL A 14 -58.85 15.94 -16.61
N CYS A 15 -57.79 16.73 -16.58
CA CYS A 15 -56.72 16.71 -17.56
C CYS A 15 -55.64 15.73 -17.08
N PHE A 16 -55.35 14.70 -17.88
CA PHE A 16 -54.00 14.17 -18.11
C PHE A 16 -53.05 13.95 -16.90
N LEU A 17 -53.48 13.33 -15.79
CA LEU A 17 -52.58 13.07 -14.63
C LEU A 17 -52.16 11.59 -14.43
N ILE A 18 -52.58 10.66 -15.29
CA ILE A 18 -52.35 9.21 -15.06
C ILE A 18 -51.13 8.66 -15.82
N VAL A 19 -50.61 9.38 -16.83
CA VAL A 19 -49.49 8.90 -17.68
C VAL A 19 -48.10 9.42 -17.24
N ASP A 20 -48.04 10.44 -16.38
CA ASP A 20 -46.76 10.95 -15.86
C ASP A 20 -46.24 10.13 -14.65
N ARG A 21 -47.15 9.74 -13.75
CA ARG A 21 -46.81 9.04 -12.48
C ARG A 21 -46.09 7.70 -12.67
N GLN A 22 -46.36 6.98 -13.77
CA GLN A 22 -45.73 5.67 -14.00
C GLN A 22 -44.29 5.77 -14.51
N LYS A 23 -43.95 6.85 -15.24
CA LYS A 23 -42.58 7.11 -15.68
C LYS A 23 -41.71 7.58 -14.53
N GLU A 24 -42.24 8.43 -13.64
CA GLU A 24 -41.55 8.83 -12.42
C GLU A 24 -41.29 7.62 -11.51
N SER A 25 -42.29 6.78 -11.25
CA SER A 25 -42.11 5.59 -10.40
C SER A 25 -41.10 4.58 -10.96
N SER A 26 -41.10 4.32 -12.27
CA SER A 26 -40.14 3.37 -12.87
C SER A 26 -38.70 3.91 -12.89
N ALA A 27 -38.54 5.22 -13.07
CA ALA A 27 -37.24 5.89 -12.99
C ALA A 27 -36.70 5.93 -11.55
N GLU A 28 -37.59 6.09 -10.56
CA GLU A 28 -37.23 6.15 -9.14
C GLU A 28 -36.82 4.77 -8.58
N LEU A 29 -37.49 3.68 -9.00
CA LEU A 29 -37.02 2.31 -8.67
C LEU A 29 -35.68 1.99 -9.34
N ALA A 30 -35.45 2.43 -10.58
CA ALA A 30 -34.18 2.23 -11.25
C ALA A 30 -33.04 2.99 -10.55
N ALA A 31 -33.31 4.20 -10.06
CA ALA A 31 -32.35 4.98 -9.27
C ALA A 31 -32.00 4.28 -7.94
N GLY A 32 -32.99 3.71 -7.24
CA GLY A 32 -32.77 2.98 -5.98
C GLY A 32 -31.87 1.74 -6.15
N ILE A 33 -32.08 0.94 -7.21
CA ILE A 33 -31.28 -0.26 -7.49
C ILE A 33 -29.83 0.10 -7.82
N VAL A 34 -29.61 1.20 -8.55
CA VAL A 34 -28.25 1.68 -8.87
C VAL A 34 -27.51 2.09 -7.59
N GLU A 35 -28.20 2.77 -6.67
CA GLU A 35 -27.61 3.20 -5.40
C GLU A 35 -27.30 2.01 -4.47
N GLU A 36 -28.14 0.97 -4.48
CA GLU A 36 -27.92 -0.27 -3.73
C GLU A 36 -26.79 -1.11 -4.33
N ALA A 37 -26.69 -1.18 -5.66
CA ALA A 37 -25.59 -1.83 -6.36
C ALA A 37 -24.25 -1.15 -6.06
N GLU A 38 -24.23 0.19 -6.06
CA GLU A 38 -23.04 0.96 -5.70
C GLU A 38 -22.62 0.70 -4.25
N ARG A 39 -23.58 0.60 -3.34
CA ARG A 39 -23.34 0.25 -1.93
C ARG A 39 -22.76 -1.15 -1.77
N LEU A 40 -23.27 -2.15 -2.49
CA LEU A 40 -22.73 -3.52 -2.47
C LEU A 40 -21.28 -3.56 -2.97
N VAL A 41 -21.00 -2.90 -4.10
CA VAL A 41 -19.65 -2.86 -4.68
C VAL A 41 -18.65 -2.21 -3.71
N ARG A 42 -19.04 -1.13 -3.03
CA ARG A 42 -18.20 -0.48 -2.02
C ARG A 42 -17.89 -1.40 -0.84
N LEU A 43 -18.85 -2.22 -0.41
CA LEU A 43 -18.65 -3.24 0.64
C LEU A 43 -17.71 -4.35 0.17
N GLU A 44 -17.91 -4.88 -1.03
CA GLU A 44 -17.09 -5.96 -1.57
C GLU A 44 -15.62 -5.52 -1.70
N ILE A 45 -15.39 -4.27 -2.15
CA ILE A 45 -14.06 -3.67 -2.19
C ILE A 45 -13.47 -3.53 -0.78
N ALA A 46 -14.29 -3.15 0.21
CA ALA A 46 -13.82 -3.02 1.59
C ALA A 46 -13.42 -4.38 2.19
N LEU A 47 -14.18 -5.44 1.88
CA LEU A 47 -13.94 -6.80 2.34
C LEU A 47 -12.72 -7.41 1.64
N ALA A 48 -12.62 -7.28 0.31
CA ALA A 48 -11.46 -7.69 -0.46
C ALA A 48 -10.18 -7.00 0.01
N LYS A 49 -10.25 -5.71 0.39
CA LYS A 49 -9.12 -4.99 0.99
C LYS A 49 -8.70 -5.57 2.34
N GLN A 50 -9.66 -6.00 3.17
CA GLN A 50 -9.34 -6.63 4.46
C GLN A 50 -8.67 -7.98 4.26
N GLU A 51 -9.19 -8.82 3.38
CA GLU A 51 -8.61 -10.13 3.08
C GLU A 51 -7.21 -9.99 2.46
N ALA A 52 -7.03 -9.07 1.51
CA ALA A 52 -5.73 -8.76 0.93
C ALA A 52 -4.72 -8.27 2.00
N LYS A 53 -5.17 -7.47 2.97
CA LYS A 53 -4.33 -7.00 4.08
C LYS A 53 -3.92 -8.15 5.01
N GLU A 54 -4.85 -9.02 5.37
CA GLU A 54 -4.59 -10.22 6.18
C GLU A 54 -3.55 -11.12 5.50
N LEU A 55 -3.74 -11.41 4.20
CA LEU A 55 -2.79 -12.19 3.40
C LEU A 55 -1.42 -11.52 3.33
N ALA A 56 -1.39 -10.21 3.07
CA ALA A 56 -0.15 -9.44 3.00
C ALA A 56 0.62 -9.49 4.31
N ILE A 57 -0.04 -9.36 5.47
CA ILE A 57 0.61 -9.43 6.78
C ILE A 57 1.16 -10.83 7.04
N ARG A 58 0.35 -11.88 6.82
CA ARG A 58 0.78 -13.27 7.04
C ARG A 58 1.98 -13.62 6.16
N ASN A 59 1.91 -13.29 4.87
CA ASN A 59 2.98 -13.53 3.93
C ASN A 59 4.22 -12.66 4.22
N ALA A 60 4.04 -11.43 4.71
CA ALA A 60 5.14 -10.58 5.13
C ALA A 60 5.88 -11.15 6.35
N ILE A 61 5.15 -11.69 7.34
CA ILE A 61 5.76 -12.34 8.50
C ILE A 61 6.52 -13.60 8.09
N ALA A 62 5.90 -14.46 7.28
CA ALA A 62 6.55 -15.67 6.76
C ALA A 62 7.79 -15.32 5.92
N GLY A 63 7.67 -14.35 5.01
CA GLY A 63 8.78 -13.85 4.21
C GLY A 63 9.89 -13.25 5.08
N GLY A 64 9.53 -12.52 6.14
CA GLY A 64 10.47 -11.97 7.12
C GLY A 64 11.22 -13.05 7.89
N LEU A 65 10.55 -14.11 8.32
CA LEU A 65 11.17 -15.27 8.99
C LEU A 65 12.10 -16.04 8.06
N ILE A 66 11.70 -16.25 6.80
CA ILE A 66 12.55 -16.91 5.80
C ILE A 66 13.78 -16.05 5.49
N ALA A 67 13.59 -14.75 5.29
CA ALA A 67 14.69 -13.83 5.01
C ALA A 67 15.68 -13.73 6.18
N THR A 68 15.18 -13.61 7.42
CA THR A 68 16.02 -13.57 8.61
C THR A 68 16.70 -14.91 8.89
N GLY A 69 16.01 -16.04 8.74
CA GLY A 69 16.59 -17.37 8.85
C GLY A 69 17.68 -17.61 7.79
N GLY A 70 17.41 -17.24 6.54
CA GLY A 70 18.39 -17.29 5.45
C GLY A 70 19.60 -16.41 5.72
N LEU A 71 19.41 -15.21 6.25
CA LEU A 71 20.50 -14.33 6.67
C LEU A 71 21.32 -14.95 7.82
N MET A 72 20.65 -15.55 8.81
CA MET A 72 21.32 -16.18 9.95
C MET A 72 22.14 -17.40 9.53
N LEU A 73 21.60 -18.23 8.63
CA LEU A 73 22.32 -19.36 8.02
C LEU A 73 23.50 -18.88 7.17
N MET A 74 23.30 -17.82 6.38
CA MET A 74 24.37 -17.22 5.59
C MET A 74 25.49 -16.73 6.51
N LEU A 75 25.18 -16.00 7.57
CA LEU A 75 26.15 -15.55 8.57
C LEU A 75 26.85 -16.72 9.28
N GLY A 76 26.09 -17.76 9.62
CA GLY A 76 26.62 -18.97 10.25
C GLY A 76 27.60 -19.69 9.34
N LEU A 77 27.25 -19.93 8.08
CA LEU A 77 28.15 -20.55 7.10
C LEU A 77 29.38 -19.68 6.84
N LEU A 78 29.14 -18.38 6.74
CA LEU A 78 30.17 -17.39 6.53
C LEU A 78 31.23 -17.45 7.64
N VAL A 79 30.86 -17.66 8.91
CA VAL A 79 31.82 -17.84 10.02
C VAL A 79 32.34 -19.28 10.14
N ALA A 80 31.48 -20.28 9.99
CA ALA A 80 31.82 -21.69 10.23
C ALA A 80 32.86 -22.23 9.25
N VAL A 81 32.77 -21.85 7.97
CA VAL A 81 33.71 -22.33 6.94
C VAL A 81 35.15 -21.82 7.18
N PRO A 82 35.42 -20.52 7.43
CA PRO A 82 36.76 -20.05 7.77
C PRO A 82 37.33 -20.70 9.03
N VAL A 83 36.51 -20.89 10.07
CA VAL A 83 36.94 -21.57 11.31
C VAL A 83 37.39 -22.99 11.00
N LEU A 84 36.64 -23.73 10.19
CA LEU A 84 36.98 -25.09 9.80
C LEU A 84 38.27 -25.15 8.97
N VAL A 85 38.46 -24.19 8.06
CA VAL A 85 39.69 -24.09 7.23
C VAL A 85 40.91 -23.75 8.09
N VAL A 86 40.77 -22.83 9.05
CA VAL A 86 41.87 -22.45 9.97
C VAL A 86 42.29 -23.63 10.85
N VAL A 87 41.35 -24.48 11.26
CA VAL A 87 41.64 -25.70 12.04
C VAL A 87 42.33 -26.77 11.19
N LEU A 88 41.97 -26.90 9.90
CA LEU A 88 42.54 -27.93 9.02
C LEU A 88 43.88 -27.54 8.39
N VAL A 89 44.17 -26.25 8.23
CA VAL A 89 45.33 -25.78 7.47
C VAL A 89 46.43 -25.27 8.41
N PRO A 90 47.65 -25.86 8.38
CA PRO A 90 48.75 -25.42 9.25
C PRO A 90 49.21 -23.99 8.95
N ALA A 91 49.01 -23.48 7.73
CA ALA A 91 49.23 -22.09 7.32
C ALA A 91 47.98 -21.21 7.53
N HIS A 92 47.51 -21.14 8.78
CA HIS A 92 46.32 -20.43 9.23
C HIS A 92 46.27 -18.94 8.83
N TRP A 93 47.42 -18.27 8.70
CA TRP A 93 47.50 -16.85 8.33
C TRP A 93 47.10 -16.56 6.87
N ILE A 94 47.46 -17.44 5.92
CA ILE A 94 47.09 -17.30 4.50
C ILE A 94 45.60 -17.56 4.33
N ALA A 95 45.08 -18.59 5.00
CA ALA A 95 43.67 -18.90 5.02
C ALA A 95 42.85 -17.73 5.56
N ALA A 96 43.27 -17.13 6.68
CA ALA A 96 42.59 -15.97 7.26
C ALA A 96 42.55 -14.77 6.29
N LEU A 97 43.67 -14.43 5.65
CA LEU A 97 43.73 -13.34 4.68
C LEU A 97 42.86 -13.59 3.44
N ALA A 98 42.86 -14.82 2.91
CA ALA A 98 42.04 -15.19 1.76
C ALA A 98 40.54 -15.07 2.08
N TRP A 99 40.13 -15.48 3.28
CA TRP A 99 38.77 -15.30 3.75
C TRP A 99 38.41 -13.82 3.87
N VAL A 100 39.21 -13.01 4.57
CA VAL A 100 38.97 -11.56 4.70
C VAL A 100 38.83 -10.88 3.33
N ALA A 101 39.66 -11.25 2.35
CA ALA A 101 39.53 -10.74 0.99
C ALA A 101 38.18 -11.15 0.35
N LEU A 102 37.76 -12.41 0.50
CA LEU A 102 36.48 -12.91 0.02
C LEU A 102 35.29 -12.14 0.63
N TYR A 103 35.37 -11.85 1.93
CA TYR A 103 34.38 -11.04 2.65
C TYR A 103 34.31 -9.61 2.14
N LEU A 104 35.46 -8.97 1.92
CA LEU A 104 35.52 -7.60 1.41
C LEU A 104 34.94 -7.51 0.00
N VAL A 105 35.22 -8.49 -0.86
CA VAL A 105 34.67 -8.55 -2.21
C VAL A 105 33.17 -8.84 -2.19
N GLY A 106 32.73 -9.86 -1.45
CA GLY A 106 31.32 -10.23 -1.36
C GLY A 106 30.47 -9.15 -0.68
N GLY A 107 30.92 -8.64 0.46
CA GLY A 107 30.27 -7.55 1.18
C GLY A 107 30.30 -6.24 0.38
N GLY A 108 31.41 -5.92 -0.28
CA GLY A 108 31.51 -4.77 -1.17
C GLY A 108 30.53 -4.85 -2.34
N ALA A 109 30.45 -5.99 -3.02
CA ALA A 109 29.50 -6.23 -4.10
C ALA A 109 28.05 -6.11 -3.61
N LEU A 110 27.74 -6.62 -2.42
CA LEU A 110 26.40 -6.53 -1.83
C LEU A 110 26.03 -5.09 -1.44
N VAL A 111 26.97 -4.32 -0.88
CA VAL A 111 26.78 -2.90 -0.56
C VAL A 111 26.57 -2.08 -1.84
N LEU A 112 27.34 -2.37 -2.89
CA LEU A 112 27.22 -1.69 -4.19
C LEU A 112 25.92 -2.05 -4.89
N GLY A 113 25.55 -3.33 -4.92
CA GLY A 113 24.29 -3.82 -5.48
C GLY A 113 23.08 -3.32 -4.69
N GLY A 114 23.15 -3.34 -3.36
CA GLY A 114 22.15 -2.76 -2.47
C GLY A 114 21.98 -1.26 -2.69
N ARG A 115 23.09 -0.51 -2.84
CA ARG A 115 23.04 0.91 -3.20
C ARG A 115 22.39 1.17 -4.56
N ALA A 116 22.65 0.32 -5.55
CA ALA A 116 22.05 0.45 -6.88
C ALA A 116 20.52 0.17 -6.84
N GLY A 117 20.09 -0.75 -5.98
CA GLY A 117 18.67 -1.06 -5.75
C GLY A 117 17.94 -0.05 -4.86
N LEU A 118 18.65 0.70 -4.02
CA LEU A 118 18.12 1.77 -3.16
C LEU A 118 17.75 3.01 -4.00
N ARG A 119 16.72 2.89 -4.84
CA ARG A 119 15.94 4.03 -5.32
C ARG A 119 14.97 4.48 -4.23
N LEU A 120 15.53 5.04 -3.15
CA LEU A 120 14.80 5.77 -2.12
C LEU A 120 14.23 7.08 -2.73
N LYS A 121 13.23 6.96 -3.61
CA LYS A 121 12.30 8.06 -3.86
C LYS A 121 11.37 8.10 -2.65
N LEU A 122 11.79 8.81 -1.60
CA LEU A 122 10.91 9.09 -0.48
C LEU A 122 9.63 9.74 -1.02
N PRO A 123 8.44 9.23 -0.68
CA PRO A 123 7.19 9.83 -1.12
C PRO A 123 7.18 11.31 -0.71
N PRO A 124 6.79 12.24 -1.61
CA PRO A 124 6.83 13.67 -1.31
C PRO A 124 5.98 14.03 -0.06
N ARG A 125 4.97 13.22 0.25
CA ARG A 125 4.14 13.37 1.46
C ARG A 125 4.94 13.16 2.75
N THR A 126 5.82 12.17 2.80
CA THR A 126 6.64 11.86 3.99
C THR A 126 7.68 12.95 4.24
N ILE A 127 8.26 13.52 3.18
CA ILE A 127 9.20 14.65 3.28
C ILE A 127 8.48 15.89 3.83
N ASN A 128 7.26 16.18 3.39
CA ASN A 128 6.51 17.33 3.87
C ASN A 128 6.13 17.21 5.35
N SER A 129 5.64 16.05 5.81
CA SER A 129 5.34 15.86 7.24
C SER A 129 6.58 15.93 8.13
N LEU A 130 7.73 15.44 7.66
CA LEU A 130 9.00 15.57 8.40
C LEU A 130 9.51 17.02 8.48
N LYS A 131 9.30 17.81 7.41
CA LYS A 131 9.60 19.26 7.43
C LYS A 131 8.71 20.01 8.41
N GLU A 132 7.41 19.74 8.39
CA GLU A 132 6.46 20.38 9.30
C GLU A 132 6.77 20.05 10.77
N THR A 133 7.15 18.79 11.05
CA THR A 133 7.58 18.36 12.39
C THR A 133 8.88 19.04 12.82
N LYS A 134 9.84 19.19 11.91
CA LYS A 134 11.08 19.94 12.17
C LYS A 134 10.78 21.42 12.46
N GLU A 135 9.89 22.04 11.70
CA GLU A 135 9.49 23.44 11.92
C GLU A 135 8.76 23.63 13.25
N TRP A 136 7.86 22.71 13.62
CA TRP A 136 7.20 22.73 14.92
C TRP A 136 8.21 22.57 16.07
N ALA A 137 9.15 21.63 15.96
CA ALA A 137 10.19 21.41 16.98
C ALA A 137 11.17 22.60 17.11
N LEU A 138 11.54 23.22 15.99
CA LEU A 138 12.37 24.44 15.99
C LEU A 138 11.62 25.63 16.59
N ARG A 139 10.31 25.75 16.35
CA ARG A 139 9.47 26.76 17.01
C ARG A 139 9.38 26.53 18.52
N GLN A 140 9.25 25.27 18.96
CA GLN A 140 9.22 24.92 20.38
C GLN A 140 10.53 25.26 21.09
N MET A 141 11.68 24.93 20.49
CA MET A 141 13.00 25.27 21.06
C MET A 141 13.34 26.76 20.95
N ARG A 142 12.70 27.51 20.05
CA ARG A 142 12.83 28.97 19.94
C ARG A 142 11.92 29.73 20.92
N SER A 143 11.02 29.03 21.62
CA SER A 143 10.14 29.61 22.63
C SER A 143 10.60 29.30 24.08
N PRO A 144 11.73 29.86 24.53
CA PRO A 144 11.90 30.21 25.93
C PRO A 144 12.28 31.70 26.05
N ALA A 145 11.30 32.56 26.33
CA ALA A 145 11.49 33.87 26.97
C ALA A 145 10.14 34.57 27.23
N ARG A 146 9.39 34.11 28.23
CA ARG A 146 8.61 34.99 29.10
C ARG A 146 8.52 34.37 30.48
#